data_AF-X1T1B9-F1
#
_entry.id   AF-X1T1B9-F1
#
_cell.length_a   1.000
_cell.length_b   1.000
_cell.length_c   1.000
_cell.angle_alpha   90.00
_cell.angle_beta   90.00
_cell.angle_gamma   90.00
#
_symmetry.space_group_name_H-M   'P 1'
#
loop_
_entity.id
_entity.type
_entity.pdbx_description
1 polymer ?
#
loop_
_entity_poly.entity_id
_entity_poly.type
_entity_poly.pdbx_seq_one_letter_code
_entity_poly.pdbx_strand_id
1 'polypeptide(L)'
;GTIGVTELHDGLTALGYDEDEVSFMHAILDQDEALDRATDWIGLLRSQVKAGLVEPVEAKNKLAAMGLASSAVEHWGNLFTAYSEEPDKIPSKTDIKNWVAHKTITEAEGKTYLERLGYADHEIYLYMIDWTGSEERYTEWIERMREIAAGLGV
;
A
#
# COMPACT_ATOMS: atom_id res chain seq x y z
N GLY A 1 3.65 36.80 -8.09
CA GLY A 1 2.79 36.93 -6.89
C GLY A 1 1.50 36.26 -7.24
N THR A 2 1.05 35.33 -6.40
CA THR A 2 -0.30 34.76 -6.52
C THR A 2 -1.29 35.81 -6.07
N ILE A 3 -2.20 36.17 -6.96
CA ILE A 3 -3.29 37.13 -6.72
C ILE A 3 -4.37 36.37 -5.94
N GLY A 4 -4.91 36.95 -4.87
CA GLY A 4 -5.95 36.30 -4.07
C GLY A 4 -7.28 36.19 -4.83
N VAL A 5 -8.14 35.23 -4.44
CA VAL A 5 -9.46 35.00 -5.08
C VAL A 5 -10.30 36.27 -5.20
N THR A 6 -10.25 37.15 -4.18
CA THR A 6 -10.95 38.44 -4.17
C THR A 6 -10.32 39.46 -5.14
N GLU A 7 -8.99 39.50 -5.23
CA GLU A 7 -8.29 40.39 -6.18
C GLU A 7 -8.46 39.92 -7.63
N LEU A 8 -8.67 38.62 -7.85
CA LEU A 8 -9.01 38.05 -9.16
C LEU A 8 -10.45 38.41 -9.56
N HIS A 9 -11.42 38.30 -8.63
CA HIS A 9 -12.82 38.69 -8.85
C HIS A 9 -12.95 40.18 -9.20
N ASP A 10 -12.33 41.05 -8.40
CA ASP A 10 -12.30 42.50 -8.62
C ASP A 10 -11.59 42.85 -9.94
N GLY A 11 -10.50 42.14 -10.26
CA GLY A 11 -9.74 42.31 -11.49
C GLY A 11 -10.52 41.91 -12.74
N LEU A 12 -11.23 40.78 -12.73
CA LEU A 12 -12.05 40.31 -13.85
C LEU A 12 -13.28 41.19 -14.07
N THR A 13 -13.92 41.63 -13.00
CA THR A 13 -15.05 42.58 -13.06
C THR A 13 -14.61 43.94 -13.64
N ALA A 14 -13.42 44.44 -13.24
CA ALA A 14 -12.85 45.67 -13.79
C ALA A 14 -12.46 45.57 -15.27
N LEU A 15 -12.21 44.36 -15.78
CA LEU A 15 -11.95 44.07 -17.19
C LEU A 15 -13.24 43.92 -18.02
N GLY A 16 -14.41 43.97 -17.37
CA GLY A 16 -15.71 43.99 -18.03
C GLY A 16 -16.36 42.60 -18.22
N TYR A 17 -15.86 41.57 -17.54
CA TYR A 17 -16.54 40.27 -17.46
C TYR A 17 -17.79 40.39 -16.60
N ASP A 18 -18.86 39.70 -16.98
CA ASP A 18 -20.08 39.66 -16.18
C ASP A 18 -19.98 38.66 -15.02
N GLU A 19 -20.90 38.78 -14.07
CA GLU A 19 -20.88 37.98 -12.83
C GLU A 19 -21.02 36.47 -13.09
N ASP A 20 -21.73 36.08 -14.15
CA ASP A 20 -21.93 34.67 -14.50
C ASP A 20 -20.62 34.08 -15.08
N GLU A 21 -19.92 34.84 -15.92
CA GLU A 21 -18.60 34.47 -16.45
C GLU A 21 -17.54 34.40 -15.35
N VAL A 22 -17.51 35.36 -14.43
CA VAL A 22 -16.60 35.36 -13.26
C VAL A 22 -16.88 34.16 -12.35
N SER A 23 -18.15 33.87 -12.06
CA SER A 23 -18.56 32.70 -11.27
C SER A 23 -18.16 31.39 -11.94
N PHE A 24 -18.29 31.29 -13.27
CA PHE A 24 -17.87 30.12 -14.03
C PHE A 24 -16.35 29.92 -14.01
N MET A 25 -15.57 30.99 -14.16
CA MET A 25 -14.10 30.94 -14.07
C MET A 25 -13.63 30.55 -12.67
N HIS A 26 -14.26 31.05 -11.61
CA HIS A 26 -14.00 30.59 -10.24
C HIS A 26 -14.32 29.11 -10.06
N ALA A 27 -15.46 28.63 -10.58
CA ALA A 27 -15.82 27.22 -10.51
C ALA A 27 -14.79 26.33 -11.22
N ILE A 28 -14.23 26.76 -12.36
CA ILE A 28 -13.16 26.04 -13.05
C ILE A 28 -11.87 26.03 -12.23
N LEU A 29 -11.46 27.17 -11.67
CA LEU A 29 -10.23 27.27 -10.87
C LEU A 29 -10.32 26.45 -9.58
N ASP A 30 -11.45 26.52 -8.88
CA ASP A 30 -11.72 25.71 -7.70
C ASP A 30 -11.71 24.21 -8.04
N GLN A 31 -12.23 23.86 -9.22
CA GLN A 31 -12.19 22.49 -9.73
C GLN A 31 -10.76 22.04 -10.06
N ASP A 32 -9.95 22.89 -10.68
CA ASP A 32 -8.55 22.60 -11.01
C ASP A 32 -7.71 22.40 -9.74
N GLU A 33 -7.82 23.32 -8.77
CA GLU A 33 -7.15 23.15 -7.48
C GLU A 33 -7.65 21.94 -6.69
N ALA A 34 -8.94 21.60 -6.79
CA ALA A 34 -9.50 20.40 -6.17
C ALA A 34 -8.95 19.12 -6.83
N LEU A 35 -8.75 19.11 -8.15
CA LEU A 35 -8.14 18.01 -8.89
C LEU A 35 -6.66 17.84 -8.55
N ASP A 36 -5.91 18.94 -8.42
CA ASP A 36 -4.51 18.92 -8.00
C ASP A 36 -4.38 18.37 -6.58
N ARG A 37 -5.18 18.90 -5.63
CA ARG A 37 -5.22 18.38 -4.25
C ARG A 37 -5.62 16.90 -4.22
N ALA A 38 -6.61 16.49 -5.00
CA ALA A 38 -7.01 15.09 -5.06
C ALA A 38 -5.87 14.19 -5.58
N THR A 39 -5.12 14.66 -6.58
CA THR A 39 -3.99 13.93 -7.17
C THR A 39 -2.86 13.74 -6.16
N ASP A 40 -2.51 14.79 -5.41
CA ASP A 40 -1.51 14.72 -4.34
C ASP A 40 -1.93 13.73 -3.24
N TRP A 41 -3.20 13.79 -2.82
CA TRP A 41 -3.76 12.88 -1.82
C TRP A 41 -3.80 11.43 -2.30
N ILE A 42 -4.14 11.19 -3.56
CA ILE A 42 -4.09 9.86 -4.18
C ILE A 42 -2.65 9.34 -4.16
N GLY A 43 -1.66 10.18 -4.49
CA GLY A 43 -0.25 9.83 -4.42
C GLY A 43 0.20 9.46 -3.00
N LEU A 44 -0.20 10.24 -2.00
CA LEU A 44 0.08 9.97 -0.59
C LEU A 44 -0.58 8.66 -0.13
N LEU A 45 -1.87 8.47 -0.39
CA LEU A 45 -2.61 7.26 0.00
C LEU A 45 -2.03 6.03 -0.67
N ARG A 46 -1.63 6.12 -1.95
CA ARG A 46 -0.90 5.05 -2.63
C ARG A 46 0.36 4.67 -1.87
N SER A 47 1.19 5.64 -1.48
CA SER A 47 2.44 5.36 -0.74
C SER A 47 2.17 4.70 0.62
N GLN A 48 1.12 5.12 1.32
CA GLN A 48 0.73 4.59 2.62
C GLN A 48 0.19 3.15 2.52
N VAL A 49 -0.62 2.88 1.49
CA VAL A 49 -1.15 1.54 1.20
C VAL A 49 -0.02 0.57 0.84
N LYS A 50 0.91 1.00 -0.03
CA LYS A 50 2.10 0.18 -0.40
C LYS A 50 3.02 -0.10 0.78
N ALA A 51 3.07 0.80 1.75
CA ALA A 51 3.83 0.64 2.98
C ALA A 51 3.07 -0.17 4.08
N GLY A 52 1.82 -0.57 3.84
CA GLY A 52 0.98 -1.25 4.84
C GLY A 52 0.58 -0.36 6.02
N LEU A 53 0.70 0.96 5.90
CA LEU A 53 0.35 1.93 6.95
C LEU A 53 -1.15 2.23 6.97
N VAL A 54 -1.83 2.00 5.84
CA VAL A 54 -3.26 2.24 5.65
C VAL A 54 -3.83 1.07 4.85
N GLU A 55 -4.93 0.50 5.34
CA GLU A 55 -5.65 -0.54 4.62
C GLU A 55 -6.34 0.04 3.37
N PRO A 56 -6.44 -0.71 2.25
CA PRO A 56 -7.09 -0.23 1.02
C PRO A 56 -8.52 0.32 1.24
N VAL A 57 -9.28 -0.33 2.13
CA VAL A 57 -10.64 0.10 2.50
C VAL A 57 -10.62 1.45 3.21
N GLU A 58 -9.64 1.68 4.08
CA GLU A 58 -9.49 2.96 4.78
C GLU A 58 -9.08 4.07 3.80
N ALA A 59 -8.15 3.80 2.88
CA ALA A 59 -7.77 4.74 1.83
C ALA A 59 -8.96 5.11 0.92
N LYS A 60 -9.79 4.14 0.54
CA LYS A 60 -11.03 4.36 -0.21
C LYS A 60 -12.00 5.27 0.54
N ASN A 61 -12.18 5.05 1.85
CA ASN A 61 -13.06 5.89 2.68
C ASN A 61 -12.54 7.33 2.78
N LYS A 62 -11.22 7.53 2.83
CA LYS A 62 -10.62 8.88 2.83
C LYS A 62 -10.89 9.61 1.52
N LEU A 63 -10.79 8.94 0.36
CA LEU A 63 -11.16 9.55 -0.93
C LEU A 63 -12.64 9.94 -0.98
N ALA A 64 -13.54 9.11 -0.46
CA ALA A 64 -14.97 9.43 -0.39
C ALA A 64 -15.23 10.66 0.50
N ALA A 65 -14.56 10.75 1.65
CA ALA A 65 -14.68 11.88 2.57
C ALA A 65 -14.17 13.21 1.97
N MET A 66 -13.32 13.15 0.94
CA MET A 66 -12.82 14.31 0.20
C MET A 66 -13.79 14.80 -0.89
N GLY A 67 -14.96 14.18 -1.03
CA GLY A 67 -15.98 14.59 -2.00
C GLY A 67 -15.72 14.11 -3.43
N LEU A 68 -14.81 13.14 -3.63
CA LEU A 68 -14.62 12.53 -4.95
C LEU A 68 -15.90 11.79 -5.39
N ALA A 69 -16.17 11.83 -6.69
CA ALA A 69 -17.28 11.07 -7.29
C ALA A 69 -17.13 9.56 -7.01
N SER A 70 -18.24 8.86 -6.78
CA SER A 70 -18.24 7.44 -6.43
C SER A 70 -17.48 6.56 -7.43
N SER A 71 -17.55 6.86 -8.73
CA SER A 71 -16.80 6.15 -9.77
C SER A 71 -15.28 6.31 -9.62
N ALA A 72 -14.80 7.50 -9.24
CA ALA A 72 -13.38 7.73 -8.96
C ALA A 72 -12.94 7.03 -7.67
N VAL A 73 -13.78 7.04 -6.63
CA VAL A 73 -13.53 6.33 -5.37
C VAL A 73 -13.41 4.81 -5.61
N GLU A 74 -14.27 4.24 -6.45
CA GLU A 74 -14.17 2.83 -6.82
C GLU A 74 -12.93 2.53 -7.65
N HIS A 75 -12.63 3.35 -8.65
CA HIS A 75 -11.44 3.19 -9.49
C HIS A 75 -10.15 3.17 -8.65
N TRP A 76 -9.95 4.18 -7.79
CA TRP A 76 -8.78 4.27 -6.95
C TRP A 76 -8.76 3.24 -5.82
N GLY A 77 -9.93 2.88 -5.28
CA GLY A 77 -10.05 1.79 -4.30
C GLY A 77 -9.54 0.46 -4.85
N ASN A 78 -9.92 0.10 -6.07
CA ASN A 78 -9.43 -1.12 -6.73
C ASN A 78 -7.92 -1.06 -6.97
N LEU A 79 -7.38 0.11 -7.36
CA LEU A 79 -5.93 0.30 -7.51
C LEU A 79 -5.19 0.19 -6.17
N PHE A 80 -5.75 0.69 -5.07
CA PHE A 80 -5.14 0.53 -3.75
C PHE A 80 -5.08 -0.94 -3.32
N THR A 81 -6.12 -1.73 -3.58
CA THR A 81 -6.06 -3.18 -3.36
C THR A 81 -4.92 -3.80 -4.16
N ALA A 82 -4.81 -3.49 -5.45
CA ALA A 82 -3.72 -3.99 -6.28
C ALA A 82 -2.34 -3.54 -5.76
N TYR A 83 -2.20 -2.29 -5.31
CA TYR A 83 -0.95 -1.77 -4.75
C TYR A 83 -0.57 -2.41 -3.41
N SER A 84 -1.55 -2.80 -2.59
CA SER A 84 -1.29 -3.55 -1.36
C SER A 84 -0.83 -4.99 -1.63
N GLU A 85 -1.24 -5.54 -2.78
CA GLU A 85 -0.85 -6.87 -3.24
C GLU A 85 0.48 -6.86 -4.00
N GLU A 86 0.92 -5.69 -4.49
CA GLU A 86 2.19 -5.48 -5.18
C GLU A 86 3.34 -5.35 -4.15
N PRO A 87 4.23 -6.34 -4.00
CA PRO A 87 5.38 -6.20 -3.09
C PRO A 87 6.35 -5.16 -3.64
N ASP A 88 6.32 -3.96 -3.07
CA ASP A 88 7.10 -2.81 -3.54
C ASP A 88 8.61 -2.96 -3.33
N LYS A 89 8.98 -3.78 -2.34
CA LYS A 89 10.33 -4.26 -2.10
C LYS A 89 10.21 -5.67 -1.56
N ILE A 90 10.66 -6.64 -2.35
CA ILE A 90 10.84 -7.99 -1.82
C ILE A 90 11.96 -7.87 -0.76
N PRO A 91 11.70 -8.26 0.50
CA PRO A 91 12.71 -8.23 1.55
C PRO A 91 13.98 -8.93 1.08
N SER A 92 15.15 -8.37 1.40
CA SER A 92 16.39 -9.01 0.98
C SER A 92 16.58 -10.34 1.72
N LYS A 93 17.40 -11.25 1.18
CA LYS A 93 17.77 -12.49 1.88
C LYS A 93 18.24 -12.23 3.32
N THR A 94 18.96 -11.12 3.53
CA THR A 94 19.46 -10.71 4.85
C THR A 94 18.33 -10.29 5.79
N ASP A 95 17.33 -9.58 5.30
CA ASP A 95 16.16 -9.20 6.10
C ASP A 95 15.39 -10.45 6.54
N ILE A 96 15.17 -11.39 5.61
CA ILE A 96 14.49 -12.66 5.90
C ILE A 96 15.29 -13.48 6.91
N LYS A 97 16.62 -13.57 6.76
CA LYS A 97 17.51 -14.23 7.74
C LYS A 97 17.32 -13.68 9.14
N ASN A 98 17.35 -12.35 9.27
CA ASN A 98 17.22 -11.69 10.56
C ASN A 98 15.82 -11.92 11.16
N TRP A 99 14.76 -11.88 10.35
CA TRP A 99 13.40 -12.12 10.82
C TRP A 99 13.17 -13.56 11.29
N VAL A 100 13.72 -14.55 10.58
CA VAL A 100 13.67 -15.96 11.00
C VAL A 100 14.48 -16.16 12.28
N ALA A 101 15.71 -15.65 12.33
CA ALA A 101 16.58 -15.76 13.51
C ALA A 101 16.00 -15.09 14.76
N HIS A 102 15.33 -13.95 14.58
CA HIS A 102 14.65 -13.21 15.65
C HIS A 102 13.22 -13.69 15.93
N LYS A 103 12.75 -14.73 15.22
CA LYS A 103 11.38 -15.27 15.34
C LYS A 103 10.28 -14.22 15.09
N THR A 104 10.60 -13.19 14.29
CA THR A 104 9.64 -12.17 13.83
C THR A 104 8.67 -12.76 12.82
N ILE A 105 9.12 -13.76 12.05
CA ILE A 105 8.31 -14.57 11.14
C ILE A 105 8.59 -16.06 11.40
N THR A 106 7.67 -16.91 10.97
CA THR A 106 7.80 -18.37 11.00
C THR A 106 8.73 -18.88 9.89
N GLU A 107 9.18 -20.13 10.01
CA GLU A 107 9.98 -20.80 8.97
C GLU A 107 9.21 -20.93 7.65
N ALA A 108 7.90 -21.20 7.71
CA ALA A 108 7.04 -21.29 6.53
C ALA A 108 6.91 -19.93 5.81
N GLU A 109 6.81 -18.84 6.56
CA GLU A 109 6.84 -17.48 6.00
C GLU A 109 8.21 -17.16 5.42
N GLY A 110 9.30 -17.52 6.11
CA GLY A 110 10.67 -17.38 5.60
C GLY A 110 10.91 -18.12 4.28
N LYS A 111 10.41 -19.36 4.18
CA LYS A 111 10.41 -20.15 2.94
C LYS A 111 9.62 -19.45 1.82
N THR A 112 8.42 -18.99 2.11
CA THR A 112 7.57 -18.27 1.15
C THR A 112 8.26 -17.00 0.61
N TYR A 113 8.98 -16.27 1.45
CA TYR A 113 9.77 -15.11 1.01
C TYR A 113 10.95 -15.51 0.10
N LEU A 114 11.64 -16.62 0.40
CA LEU A 114 12.74 -17.09 -0.44
C LEU A 114 12.26 -17.65 -1.79
N GLU A 115 11.10 -18.31 -1.83
CA GLU A 115 10.45 -18.74 -3.08
C GLU A 115 10.12 -17.52 -3.95
N ARG A 116 9.57 -16.46 -3.36
CA ARG A 116 9.27 -15.19 -4.06
C ARG A 116 10.53 -14.47 -4.57
N LEU A 117 11.67 -14.68 -3.93
CA LEU A 117 12.98 -14.20 -4.41
C LEU A 117 13.59 -15.09 -5.52
N GLY A 118 12.96 -16.23 -5.83
CA GLY A 118 13.40 -17.13 -6.89
C GLY A 118 14.50 -18.12 -6.50
N TYR A 119 14.73 -18.36 -5.20
CA TYR A 119 15.66 -19.40 -4.76
C TYR A 119 15.12 -20.80 -5.05
N ALA A 120 16.01 -21.74 -5.38
CA ALA A 120 15.64 -23.12 -5.59
C ALA A 120 15.36 -23.82 -4.24
N ASP A 121 14.45 -24.80 -4.23
CA ASP A 121 14.06 -25.54 -3.01
C ASP A 121 15.24 -26.05 -2.17
N HIS A 122 16.31 -26.50 -2.82
CA HIS A 122 17.51 -26.98 -2.13
C HIS A 122 18.27 -25.86 -1.40
N GLU A 123 18.33 -24.65 -1.96
CA GLU A 123 18.98 -23.50 -1.35
C GLU A 123 18.14 -22.97 -0.19
N ILE A 124 16.82 -22.95 -0.36
CA ILE A 124 15.86 -22.60 0.69
C ILE A 124 16.04 -23.53 1.90
N TYR A 125 16.12 -24.83 1.66
CA TYR A 125 16.37 -25.83 2.71
C TYR A 125 17.69 -25.56 3.45
N LEU A 126 18.78 -25.28 2.73
CA LEU A 126 20.08 -24.97 3.34
C LEU A 126 20.03 -23.67 4.17
N TYR A 127 19.35 -22.63 3.68
CA TYR A 127 19.17 -21.38 4.42
C TYR A 127 18.30 -21.56 5.67
N MET A 128 17.20 -22.31 5.59
CA MET A 128 16.36 -22.56 6.76
C MET A 128 17.12 -23.31 7.84
N ILE A 129 17.91 -24.33 7.48
CA ILE A 129 18.77 -25.04 8.45
C ILE A 129 19.81 -24.11 9.09
N ASP A 130 20.48 -23.27 8.30
CA ASP A 130 21.47 -22.30 8.79
C ASP A 130 20.84 -21.31 9.78
N TRP A 131 19.61 -20.87 9.52
CA TRP A 131 18.98 -19.77 10.27
C TRP A 131 18.24 -20.23 11.53
N THR A 132 17.71 -21.45 11.54
CA THR A 132 16.93 -21.97 12.67
C THR A 132 17.78 -22.74 13.68
N GLY A 133 18.95 -23.25 13.25
CA GLY A 133 19.97 -23.82 14.13
C GLY A 133 19.74 -25.29 14.51
N SER A 134 20.51 -26.16 13.85
CA SER A 134 20.80 -27.60 14.07
C SER A 134 19.65 -28.61 14.20
N GLU A 135 19.88 -29.78 13.57
CA GLU A 135 19.06 -30.98 13.34
C GLU A 135 18.12 -31.43 14.48
N GLU A 136 18.50 -31.21 15.75
CA GLU A 136 17.67 -31.53 16.92
C GLU A 136 16.36 -30.74 16.94
N ARG A 137 16.41 -29.43 16.67
CA ARG A 137 15.22 -28.56 16.68
C ARG A 137 14.31 -28.77 15.47
N TYR A 138 14.88 -29.19 14.33
CA TYR A 138 14.12 -29.58 13.14
C TYR A 138 13.34 -30.88 13.39
N THR A 139 13.96 -31.84 14.08
CA THR A 139 13.33 -33.11 14.45
C THR A 139 12.14 -32.89 15.38
N GLU A 140 12.32 -32.07 16.43
CA GLU A 140 11.23 -31.67 17.34
C GLU A 140 10.09 -30.93 16.60
N TRP A 141 10.42 -30.09 15.63
CA TRP A 141 9.43 -29.37 14.83
C TRP A 141 8.63 -30.30 13.90
N ILE A 142 9.29 -31.25 13.22
CA ILE A 142 8.62 -32.24 12.37
C ILE A 142 7.69 -33.16 13.17
N GLU A 143 8.12 -33.61 14.36
CA GLU A 143 7.27 -34.41 15.25
C GLU A 143 6.03 -33.65 15.69
N ARG A 144 6.20 -32.39 16.14
CA ARG A 144 5.08 -31.53 16.53
C ARG A 144 4.10 -31.26 15.38
N MET A 145 4.59 -31.11 14.16
CA MET A 145 3.74 -30.89 12.98
C MET A 145 3.02 -32.18 12.53
N ARG A 146 3.63 -33.36 12.71
CA ARG A 146 2.95 -34.66 12.49
C ARG A 146 1.82 -34.89 13.48
N GLU A 147 2.01 -34.53 14.74
CA GLU A 147 0.97 -34.64 15.78
C GLU A 147 -0.23 -33.73 15.50
N ILE A 148 0.02 -32.49 15.06
CA ILE A 148 -1.04 -31.55 14.65
C ILE A 148 -1.80 -32.08 13.43
N ALA A 149 -1.10 -32.63 12.44
CA ALA A 149 -1.74 -33.21 11.26
C ALA A 149 -2.57 -34.46 11.61
N ALA A 150 -2.08 -35.33 12.50
CA ALA A 150 -2.80 -36.51 12.97
C ALA A 150 -4.03 -36.18 13.83
N GLY A 151 -3.96 -35.09 14.61
CA GLY A 151 -5.09 -34.60 15.41
C GLY A 151 -6.22 -33.97 14.59
N LEU A 152 -5.95 -33.61 13.33
CA LEU A 152 -6.95 -33.09 12.38
C LEU A 152 -7.64 -34.19 11.55
N GLY A 153 -7.32 -35.47 11.79
CA GLY A 153 -8.06 -36.61 11.25
C GLY A 153 -8.10 -36.69 9.73
N VAL A 154 -6.93 -36.73 9.07
CA VAL A 154 -6.78 -37.14 7.67
C VAL A 154 -6.03 -38.46 7.59
#